data_AF-A0A2V9W6T3-F1
#
_entry.id   AF-A0A2V9W6T3-F1
#
_cell.length_a   1.000
_cell.length_b   1.000
_cell.length_c   1.000
_cell.angle_alpha   90.00
_cell.angle_beta   90.00
_cell.angle_gamma   90.00
#
_symmetry.space_group_name_H-M   'P 1'
#
loop_
_entity.id
_entity.type
_entity.pdbx_description
1 polymer ?
#
loop_
_entity_poly.entity_id
_entity_poly.type
_entity_poly.pdbx_seq_one_letter_code
_entity_poly.pdbx_strand_id
1 'polypeptide(L)'
;MHGGPVIDRRFDLDLALSDRLVDYSDERGPDGTLYLVLDPDSAAFVLLTPTIELLENVHPRLPATFYNHFAGALSRWVRVYDYHDAEERVEMLREWYEGEENADQYEVPDVEGCTPKSLKERPLNLCELKKLNAEIRDARFKALITGLLELCRISKQAKRPDFTEDMGEQLMDSNPALPCLLAAFSTGDAVVGCFDDEAQTAMEVTPQPNVIIPLKLCDPASVRKGFRTLGVVCEALASASRLIDLMPGNDEGVITREG
;
A
#
# COMPACT_ATOMS: atom_id res chain seq x y z
N MET A 1 19.30 8.23 11.14
CA MET A 1 18.75 8.38 9.77
C MET A 1 17.67 7.33 9.60
N HIS A 2 16.39 7.73 9.50
CA HIS A 2 15.20 6.86 9.55
C HIS A 2 14.91 6.11 8.24
N GLY A 3 15.94 5.78 7.45
CA GLY A 3 15.77 4.99 6.24
C GLY A 3 15.32 5.75 4.98
N GLY A 4 15.34 7.09 4.95
CA GLY A 4 14.97 7.91 3.78
C GLY A 4 15.52 7.39 2.44
N PRO A 5 16.85 7.21 2.28
CA PRO A 5 17.41 6.66 1.03
C PRO A 5 16.94 5.25 0.67
N VAL A 6 16.47 4.47 1.65
CA VAL A 6 15.90 3.14 1.43
C VAL A 6 14.44 3.26 0.99
N ILE A 7 13.69 4.23 1.53
CA ILE A 7 12.31 4.51 1.14
C ILE A 7 12.30 5.04 -0.30
N ASP A 8 13.08 6.09 -0.55
CA ASP A 8 13.20 6.77 -1.86
C ASP A 8 13.63 5.83 -2.97
N ARG A 9 14.24 4.68 -2.64
CA ARG A 9 14.59 3.65 -3.62
C ARG A 9 13.35 3.09 -4.34
N ARG A 10 12.21 3.01 -3.66
CA ARG A 10 11.00 2.33 -4.15
C ARG A 10 9.74 3.18 -4.09
N PHE A 11 9.62 4.05 -3.10
CA PHE A 11 8.43 4.85 -2.87
C PHE A 11 8.72 6.32 -3.15
N ASP A 12 7.87 6.92 -3.96
CA ASP A 12 7.92 8.34 -4.29
C ASP A 12 6.91 9.07 -3.39
N LEU A 13 7.40 9.63 -2.28
CA LEU A 13 6.55 10.16 -1.21
C LEU A 13 6.97 11.58 -0.84
N ASP A 14 5.97 12.40 -0.53
CA ASP A 14 6.14 13.68 0.13
C ASP A 14 5.64 13.62 1.59
N LEU A 15 6.29 14.40 2.46
CA LEU A 15 5.91 14.59 3.84
C LEU A 15 5.77 16.08 4.14
N ALA A 16 4.53 16.53 4.31
CA ALA A 16 4.22 17.90 4.68
C ALA A 16 3.93 18.05 6.17
N LEU A 17 4.29 19.21 6.74
CA LEU A 17 3.81 19.68 8.03
C LEU A 17 2.91 20.89 7.79
N SER A 18 1.61 20.74 8.03
CA SER A 18 0.61 21.74 7.66
C SER A 18 -0.39 22.00 8.79
N ASP A 19 -0.96 23.21 8.86
CA ASP A 19 -2.15 23.50 9.68
C ASP A 19 -3.46 23.13 8.96
N ARG A 20 -3.37 22.54 7.76
CA ARG A 20 -4.46 22.11 6.89
C ARG A 20 -4.29 20.63 6.52
N LEU A 21 -5.40 19.98 6.18
CA LEU A 21 -5.40 18.60 5.66
C LEU A 21 -5.29 18.57 4.13
N VAL A 22 -5.80 19.62 3.48
CA VAL A 22 -5.81 19.79 2.02
C VAL A 22 -5.22 21.16 1.72
N ASP A 23 -4.17 21.22 0.91
CA ASP A 23 -3.39 22.44 0.68
C ASP A 23 -4.22 23.60 0.11
N TYR A 24 -5.20 23.28 -0.74
CA TYR A 24 -6.09 24.26 -1.39
C TYR A 24 -7.36 24.58 -0.59
N SER A 25 -7.54 23.98 0.59
CA SER A 25 -8.67 24.30 1.47
C SER A 25 -8.41 25.57 2.27
N ASP A 26 -9.44 26.41 2.42
CA ASP A 26 -9.42 27.53 3.36
C ASP A 26 -9.66 27.05 4.81
N GLU A 27 -10.18 25.83 4.98
CA GLU A 27 -10.44 25.23 6.27
C GLU A 27 -9.14 24.81 6.94
N ARG A 28 -8.98 25.27 8.18
CA ARG A 28 -7.83 24.94 9.01
C ARG A 28 -8.20 23.86 10.01
N GLY A 29 -7.19 23.16 10.48
CA GLY A 29 -7.33 22.33 11.67
C GLY A 29 -7.71 23.15 12.90
N PRO A 30 -8.15 22.49 13.98
CA PRO A 30 -8.42 23.14 15.25
C PRO A 30 -7.21 23.94 15.75
N ASP A 31 -7.45 25.10 16.37
CA ASP A 31 -6.41 25.98 16.90
C ASP A 31 -5.34 25.22 17.70
N GLY A 32 -4.07 25.47 17.35
CA GLY A 32 -2.92 24.82 18.00
C GLY A 32 -2.68 23.38 17.56
N THR A 33 -3.28 22.93 16.45
CA THR A 33 -3.02 21.63 15.83
C THR A 33 -2.26 21.79 14.52
N LEU A 34 -1.21 20.99 14.34
CA LEU A 34 -0.58 20.75 13.03
C LEU A 34 -0.74 19.29 12.63
N TYR A 35 -0.61 19.00 11.35
CA TYR A 35 -0.68 17.66 10.80
C TYR A 35 0.62 17.32 10.10
N LEU A 36 1.16 16.13 10.37
CA LEU A 36 2.09 15.49 9.45
C LEU A 36 1.27 14.71 8.44
N VAL A 37 1.41 15.06 7.17
CA VAL A 37 0.66 14.52 6.05
C VAL A 37 1.64 13.81 5.12
N LEU A 38 1.41 12.53 4.86
CA LEU A 38 2.24 11.73 3.95
C LEU A 38 1.40 11.33 2.75
N ASP A 39 1.89 11.63 1.54
CA ASP A 39 1.24 11.29 0.28
C ASP A 39 2.23 10.84 -0.79
N PRO A 40 1.80 10.00 -1.75
CA PRO A 40 2.62 9.62 -2.87
C PRO A 40 2.55 10.64 -4.01
N ASP A 41 3.70 10.91 -4.61
CA ASP A 41 3.78 11.58 -5.92
C ASP A 41 3.50 10.58 -7.05
N SER A 42 3.88 9.31 -6.85
CA SER A 42 3.60 8.21 -7.75
C SER A 42 3.52 6.86 -7.01
N ALA A 43 2.81 5.90 -7.60
CA ALA A 43 2.72 4.56 -7.04
C ALA A 43 4.00 3.76 -7.33
N ALA A 44 4.59 3.16 -6.30
CA ALA A 44 5.60 2.13 -6.48
C ALA A 44 5.01 0.94 -7.25
N PHE A 45 5.79 0.22 -8.05
CA PHE A 45 5.31 -0.94 -8.80
C PHE A 45 5.99 -2.23 -8.33
N VAL A 46 5.20 -3.28 -8.09
CA VAL A 46 5.70 -4.60 -7.68
C VAL A 46 5.06 -5.72 -8.51
N LEU A 47 5.92 -6.59 -9.05
CA LEU A 47 5.56 -7.83 -9.72
C LEU A 47 5.58 -9.01 -8.75
N LEU A 48 4.42 -9.62 -8.57
CA LEU A 48 4.21 -10.70 -7.61
C LEU A 48 4.46 -12.10 -8.18
N THR A 49 4.26 -12.33 -9.48
CA THR A 49 4.30 -13.69 -10.07
C THR A 49 5.58 -14.46 -9.77
N PRO A 50 6.79 -13.92 -9.99
CA PRO A 50 8.01 -14.69 -9.72
C PRO A 50 8.17 -15.03 -8.24
N THR A 51 7.67 -14.16 -7.35
CA THR A 51 7.66 -14.41 -5.91
C THR A 51 6.64 -15.48 -5.54
N ILE A 52 5.44 -15.43 -6.12
CA ILE A 52 4.37 -16.42 -5.92
C ILE A 52 4.86 -17.81 -6.37
N GLU A 53 5.43 -17.93 -7.56
CA GLU A 53 5.96 -19.20 -8.07
C GLU A 53 7.08 -19.76 -7.18
N LEU A 54 8.00 -18.90 -6.70
CA LEU A 54 9.05 -19.30 -5.77
C LEU A 54 8.47 -19.86 -4.46
N LEU A 55 7.44 -19.21 -3.92
CA LEU A 55 6.79 -19.60 -2.67
C LEU A 55 5.96 -20.87 -2.80
N GLU A 56 5.28 -21.04 -3.93
CA GLU A 56 4.43 -22.19 -4.23
C GLU A 56 5.24 -23.49 -4.31
N ASN A 57 6.47 -23.43 -4.82
CA ASN A 57 7.42 -24.55 -4.85
C ASN A 57 7.80 -25.07 -3.45
N VAL A 58 7.62 -24.28 -2.40
CA VAL A 58 7.97 -24.65 -1.03
C VAL A 58 6.76 -25.15 -0.26
N HIS A 59 5.63 -24.45 -0.35
CA HIS A 59 4.40 -24.85 0.34
C HIS A 59 3.17 -24.18 -0.30
N PRO A 60 2.07 -24.91 -0.56
CA PRO A 60 0.93 -24.42 -1.36
C PRO A 60 0.24 -23.18 -0.78
N ARG A 61 0.20 -23.04 0.55
CA ARG A 61 -0.41 -21.88 1.23
C ARG A 61 0.50 -20.65 1.31
N LEU A 62 1.77 -20.74 0.89
CA LEU A 62 2.71 -19.62 1.06
C LEU A 62 2.44 -18.42 0.15
N PRO A 63 2.02 -18.57 -1.13
CA PRO A 63 1.62 -17.43 -1.94
C PRO A 63 0.56 -16.56 -1.26
N ALA A 64 -0.58 -17.15 -0.89
CA ALA A 64 -1.63 -16.46 -0.14
C ALA A 64 -1.10 -15.87 1.17
N THR A 65 -0.27 -16.60 1.91
CA THR A 65 0.32 -16.14 3.17
C THR A 65 1.17 -14.88 2.97
N PHE A 66 2.10 -14.92 2.01
CA PHE A 66 3.01 -13.82 1.75
C PHE A 66 2.23 -12.59 1.31
N TYR A 67 1.35 -12.75 0.32
CA TYR A 67 0.52 -11.67 -0.21
C TYR A 67 -0.29 -10.98 0.89
N ASN A 68 -1.07 -11.74 1.66
CA ASN A 68 -1.95 -11.20 2.69
C ASN A 68 -1.18 -10.45 3.79
N HIS A 69 -0.03 -10.98 4.22
CA HIS A 69 0.78 -10.32 5.24
C HIS A 69 1.56 -9.12 4.68
N PHE A 70 1.96 -9.15 3.41
CA PHE A 70 2.69 -8.07 2.74
C PHE A 70 1.77 -6.88 2.50
N ALA A 71 0.71 -7.07 1.71
CA ALA A 71 -0.30 -6.05 1.43
C ALA A 71 -0.92 -5.58 2.75
N GLY A 72 -1.40 -6.50 3.59
CA GLY A 72 -2.03 -6.16 4.87
C GLY A 72 -1.12 -5.47 5.89
N ALA A 73 0.22 -5.58 5.80
CA ALA A 73 1.13 -4.80 6.64
C ALA A 73 1.34 -3.38 6.11
N LEU A 74 1.37 -3.20 4.79
CA LEU A 74 1.48 -1.91 4.13
C LEU A 74 0.17 -1.10 4.21
N SER A 75 -0.97 -1.74 3.94
CA SER A 75 -2.32 -1.16 4.02
C SER A 75 -2.69 -0.62 5.40
N ARG A 76 -1.90 -0.93 6.45
CA ARG A 76 -2.03 -0.27 7.76
C ARG A 76 -1.64 1.20 7.73
N TRP A 77 -0.81 1.60 6.77
CA TRP A 77 -0.23 2.94 6.70
C TRP A 77 -0.56 3.62 5.39
N VAL A 78 -0.39 2.95 4.26
CA VAL A 78 -0.57 3.55 2.92
C VAL A 78 -1.52 2.71 2.07
N ARG A 79 -2.19 3.31 1.09
CA ARG A 79 -3.01 2.56 0.14
C ARG A 79 -2.11 1.72 -0.75
N VAL A 80 -2.46 0.44 -0.87
CA VAL A 80 -1.91 -0.51 -1.83
C VAL A 80 -3.04 -0.80 -2.81
N TYR A 81 -2.82 -0.55 -4.08
CA TYR A 81 -3.72 -0.97 -5.15
C TYR A 81 -3.39 -2.41 -5.51
N ASP A 82 -4.34 -3.31 -5.36
CA ASP A 82 -4.14 -4.72 -5.63
C ASP A 82 -5.28 -5.35 -6.45
N TYR A 83 -5.27 -6.67 -6.61
CA TYR A 83 -6.26 -7.33 -7.46
C TYR A 83 -7.69 -7.23 -6.89
N HIS A 84 -7.88 -6.98 -5.59
CA HIS A 84 -9.21 -6.73 -5.03
C HIS A 84 -9.73 -5.36 -5.46
N ASP A 85 -8.89 -4.31 -5.48
CA ASP A 85 -9.28 -3.00 -6.03
C ASP A 85 -9.71 -3.16 -7.51
N ALA A 86 -8.97 -3.96 -8.28
CA ALA A 86 -9.30 -4.25 -9.67
C ALA A 86 -10.60 -5.07 -9.82
N GLU A 87 -10.87 -6.03 -8.92
CA GLU A 87 -12.15 -6.77 -8.87
C GLU A 87 -13.33 -5.83 -8.57
N GLU A 88 -13.18 -4.92 -7.60
CA GLU A 88 -14.20 -3.90 -7.28
C GLU A 88 -14.43 -2.97 -8.48
N ARG A 89 -13.37 -2.57 -9.18
CA ARG A 89 -13.46 -1.77 -10.40
C ARG A 89 -14.24 -2.48 -11.50
N VAL A 90 -13.98 -3.78 -11.69
CA VAL A 90 -14.69 -4.63 -12.65
C VAL A 90 -16.17 -4.78 -12.27
N GLU A 91 -16.49 -4.92 -10.99
CA GLU A 91 -17.88 -4.98 -10.51
C GLU A 91 -18.62 -3.67 -10.84
N MET A 92 -18.03 -2.51 -10.54
CA MET A 92 -18.60 -1.21 -10.91
C MET A 92 -18.82 -1.06 -12.42
N LEU A 93 -17.87 -1.51 -13.25
CA LEU A 93 -18.03 -1.47 -14.71
C LEU A 93 -19.20 -2.33 -15.18
N ARG A 94 -19.37 -3.53 -14.60
CA ARG A 94 -20.49 -4.42 -14.93
C ARG A 94 -21.83 -3.77 -14.60
N GLU A 95 -21.96 -3.19 -13.41
CA GLU A 95 -23.17 -2.48 -13.00
C GLU A 95 -23.50 -1.31 -13.94
N TRP A 96 -22.48 -0.59 -14.41
CA TRP A 96 -22.67 0.49 -15.37
C TRP A 96 -23.14 -0.04 -16.74
N TYR A 97 -22.49 -1.07 -17.26
CA TYR A 97 -22.82 -1.64 -18.57
C TYR A 97 -24.21 -2.27 -18.62
N GLU A 98 -24.70 -2.84 -17.51
CA GLU A 98 -26.06 -3.39 -17.42
C GLU A 98 -27.15 -2.33 -17.73
N GLY A 99 -26.86 -1.05 -17.57
CA GLY A 99 -27.74 0.07 -17.90
C GLY A 99 -27.65 0.57 -19.34
N GLU A 100 -26.70 0.09 -20.14
CA GLU A 100 -26.39 0.61 -21.48
C GLU A 100 -27.05 -0.21 -22.61
N GLU A 101 -27.53 0.46 -23.67
CA GLU A 101 -28.16 -0.20 -24.82
C GLU A 101 -27.18 -1.10 -25.62
N ASN A 102 -25.87 -0.93 -25.43
CA ASN A 102 -24.79 -1.63 -26.14
C ASN A 102 -23.80 -2.32 -25.17
N ALA A 103 -24.33 -2.92 -24.09
CA ALA A 103 -23.52 -3.59 -23.07
C ALA A 103 -22.51 -4.63 -23.62
N ASP A 104 -22.82 -5.25 -24.76
CA ASP A 104 -22.01 -6.27 -25.43
C ASP A 104 -20.78 -5.72 -26.16
N GLN A 105 -20.69 -4.40 -26.33
CA GLN A 105 -19.55 -3.73 -27.00
C GLN A 105 -18.43 -3.35 -26.04
N TYR A 106 -18.67 -3.41 -24.72
CA TYR A 106 -17.67 -3.06 -23.73
C TYR A 106 -16.83 -4.28 -23.34
N GLU A 107 -15.51 -4.10 -23.33
CA GLU A 107 -14.59 -5.11 -22.79
C GLU A 107 -14.47 -4.94 -21.28
N VAL A 108 -14.56 -6.06 -20.55
CA VAL A 108 -14.37 -6.11 -19.10
C VAL A 108 -13.02 -6.74 -18.81
N PRO A 109 -12.14 -6.09 -18.02
CA PRO A 109 -10.84 -6.65 -17.65
C PRO A 109 -10.97 -8.03 -16.96
N ASP A 110 -10.18 -9.01 -17.39
CA ASP A 110 -10.17 -10.38 -16.83
C ASP A 110 -9.23 -10.50 -15.61
N VAL A 111 -9.63 -9.87 -14.50
CA VAL A 111 -8.88 -9.89 -13.23
C VAL A 111 -8.85 -11.29 -12.62
N GLU A 112 -9.94 -12.05 -12.72
CA GLU A 112 -9.99 -13.43 -12.21
C GLU A 112 -9.00 -14.32 -12.98
N GLY A 113 -8.91 -14.17 -14.30
CA GLY A 113 -8.02 -14.95 -15.15
C GLY A 113 -6.53 -14.69 -14.90
N CYS A 114 -6.15 -13.46 -14.52
CA CYS A 114 -4.75 -13.16 -14.17
C CYS A 114 -4.39 -13.49 -12.72
N THR A 115 -5.37 -13.65 -11.82
CA THR A 115 -5.12 -13.90 -10.40
C THR A 115 -4.68 -15.35 -10.13
N PRO A 116 -3.48 -15.58 -9.55
CA PRO A 116 -3.00 -16.93 -9.27
C PRO A 116 -3.92 -17.69 -8.30
N LYS A 117 -4.31 -18.91 -8.66
CA LYS A 117 -5.21 -19.75 -7.84
C LYS A 117 -4.67 -20.01 -6.42
N SER A 118 -3.34 -20.04 -6.27
CA SER A 118 -2.68 -20.22 -4.98
C SER A 118 -2.91 -19.07 -4.00
N LEU A 119 -3.45 -17.93 -4.46
CA LEU A 119 -3.91 -16.84 -3.58
C LEU A 119 -5.27 -17.11 -2.94
N LYS A 120 -6.07 -18.02 -3.49
CA LYS A 120 -7.37 -18.44 -2.91
C LYS A 120 -7.18 -19.39 -1.71
N GLU A 121 -5.96 -19.85 -1.44
CA GLU A 121 -5.63 -20.69 -0.30
C GLU A 121 -5.74 -19.96 1.03
N ARG A 122 -6.04 -20.68 2.11
CA ARG A 122 -6.11 -20.08 3.45
C ARG A 122 -4.70 -19.64 3.93
N PRO A 123 -4.45 -18.36 4.25
CA PRO A 123 -3.16 -17.90 4.74
C PRO A 123 -2.73 -18.61 6.04
N LEU A 124 -1.42 -18.82 6.22
CA LEU A 124 -0.82 -19.23 7.48
C LEU A 124 -0.79 -18.04 8.44
N ASN A 125 -0.95 -18.31 9.74
CA ASN A 125 -0.71 -17.28 10.75
C ASN A 125 0.80 -17.06 10.96
N LEU A 126 1.18 -15.96 11.61
CA LEU A 126 2.58 -15.59 11.81
C LEU A 126 3.38 -16.61 12.65
N CYS A 127 2.72 -17.38 13.52
CA CYS A 127 3.37 -18.41 14.32
C CYS A 127 3.72 -19.63 13.46
N GLU A 128 2.77 -20.07 12.64
CA GLU A 128 2.98 -21.14 11.64
C GLU A 128 4.08 -20.76 10.65
N LEU A 129 4.05 -19.52 10.13
CA LEU A 129 5.06 -19.01 9.22
C LEU A 129 6.46 -19.00 9.84
N LYS A 130 6.58 -18.62 11.12
CA LYS A 130 7.86 -18.67 11.86
C LYS A 130 8.41 -20.09 12.00
N LYS A 131 7.55 -21.06 12.31
CA LYS A 131 7.94 -22.47 12.42
C LYS A 131 8.44 -23.00 11.08
N LEU A 132 7.69 -22.75 10.02
CA LEU A 132 8.05 -23.14 8.66
C LEU A 132 9.40 -22.52 8.24
N ASN A 133 9.62 -21.24 8.54
CA ASN A 133 10.88 -20.56 8.24
C ASN A 133 12.10 -21.18 8.95
N ALA A 134 11.91 -21.77 10.14
CA ALA A 134 12.98 -22.42 10.88
C ALA A 134 13.44 -23.73 10.23
N GLU A 135 12.52 -24.44 9.56
CA GLU A 135 12.77 -25.75 8.95
C GLU A 135 13.40 -25.66 7.55
N ILE A 136 13.17 -24.55 6.85
CA ILE A 136 13.65 -24.35 5.48
C ILE A 136 15.16 -24.14 5.45
N ARG A 137 15.84 -24.61 4.40
CA ARG A 137 17.29 -24.47 4.24
C ARG A 137 17.70 -23.42 3.20
N ASP A 138 16.80 -23.09 2.27
CA ASP A 138 17.06 -22.08 1.24
C ASP A 138 17.23 -20.69 1.88
N ALA A 139 18.39 -20.07 1.64
CA ALA A 139 18.75 -18.78 2.20
C ALA A 139 17.91 -17.62 1.63
N ARG A 140 17.54 -17.67 0.34
CA ARG A 140 16.71 -16.65 -0.30
C ARG A 140 15.30 -16.68 0.28
N PHE A 141 14.73 -17.88 0.40
CA PHE A 141 13.44 -18.07 1.04
C PHE A 141 13.46 -17.55 2.49
N LYS A 142 14.50 -17.91 3.25
CA LYS A 142 14.66 -17.42 4.62
C LYS A 142 14.72 -15.91 4.70
N ALA A 143 15.44 -15.26 3.79
CA ALA A 143 15.52 -13.81 3.74
C ALA A 143 14.14 -13.18 3.47
N LEU A 144 13.40 -13.70 2.49
CA LEU A 144 12.04 -13.23 2.15
C LEU A 144 11.09 -13.33 3.34
N ILE A 145 10.98 -14.51 3.97
CA ILE A 145 10.06 -14.69 5.10
C ILE A 145 10.52 -13.92 6.34
N THR A 146 11.82 -13.80 6.57
CA THR A 146 12.34 -12.97 7.67
C THR A 146 12.01 -11.49 7.45
N GLY A 147 12.16 -11.00 6.21
CA GLY A 147 11.78 -9.63 5.83
C GLY A 147 10.29 -9.37 5.99
N LEU A 148 9.44 -10.32 5.58
CA LEU A 148 7.98 -10.24 5.76
C LEU A 148 7.60 -10.20 7.25
N LEU A 149 8.17 -11.10 8.06
CA LEU A 149 7.92 -11.12 9.51
C LEU A 149 8.35 -9.82 10.19
N GLU A 150 9.46 -9.22 9.73
CA GLU A 150 9.96 -7.94 10.23
C GLU A 150 9.03 -6.79 9.83
N LEU A 151 8.59 -6.73 8.57
CA LEU A 151 7.60 -5.77 8.10
C LEU A 151 6.31 -5.84 8.93
N CYS A 152 5.76 -7.05 9.14
CA CYS A 152 4.57 -7.25 9.97
C CYS A 152 4.77 -6.85 11.43
N ARG A 153 5.99 -7.02 11.97
CA ARG A 153 6.33 -6.62 13.34
C ARG A 153 6.37 -5.10 13.45
N ILE A 154 7.08 -4.44 12.53
CA ILE A 154 7.22 -2.98 12.49
C ILE A 154 5.87 -2.30 12.30
N SER A 155 5.06 -2.77 11.34
CA SER A 155 3.77 -2.14 11.01
C SER A 155 2.76 -2.15 12.17
N LYS A 156 2.98 -2.97 13.20
CA LYS A 156 2.14 -3.08 14.40
C LYS A 156 2.70 -2.34 15.63
N GLN A 157 3.86 -1.69 15.52
CA GLN A 157 4.49 -1.00 16.65
C GLN A 157 3.77 0.30 17.06
N ALA A 158 2.98 0.88 16.16
CA ALA A 158 2.13 2.03 16.41
C ALA A 158 0.71 1.77 15.90
N LYS A 159 -0.24 2.51 16.46
CA LYS A 159 -1.62 2.57 15.98
C LYS A 159 -1.73 3.75 15.02
N ARG A 160 -2.29 3.54 13.82
CA ARG A 160 -2.70 4.63 12.93
C ARG A 160 -3.67 5.54 13.69
N PRO A 161 -3.48 6.87 13.67
CA PRO A 161 -4.44 7.80 14.24
C PRO A 161 -5.83 7.56 13.65
N ASP A 162 -6.86 7.61 14.49
CA ASP A 162 -8.24 7.51 14.03
C ASP A 162 -8.64 8.84 13.37
N PHE A 163 -9.42 8.79 12.29
CA PHE A 163 -10.04 9.99 11.72
C PHE A 163 -11.00 10.60 12.74
N THR A 164 -10.88 11.90 12.99
CA THR A 164 -11.87 12.63 13.78
C THR A 164 -13.07 12.97 12.91
N GLU A 165 -14.21 13.26 13.55
CA GLU A 165 -15.42 13.71 12.85
C GLU A 165 -15.13 14.96 12.01
N ASP A 166 -14.47 15.95 12.60
CA ASP A 166 -14.01 17.16 11.90
C ASP A 166 -13.15 16.85 10.66
N MET A 167 -12.23 15.88 10.74
CA MET A 167 -11.41 15.48 9.58
C MET A 167 -12.27 14.83 8.50
N GLY A 168 -13.27 14.04 8.91
CA GLY A 168 -14.20 13.39 7.98
C GLY A 168 -15.06 14.41 7.22
N GLU A 169 -15.52 15.47 7.88
CA GLU A 169 -16.25 16.56 7.24
C GLU A 169 -15.37 17.29 6.21
N GLN A 170 -14.12 17.64 6.57
CA GLN A 170 -13.19 18.33 5.65
C GLN A 170 -12.81 17.50 4.42
N LEU A 171 -12.87 16.16 4.54
CA LEU A 171 -12.43 15.22 3.50
C LEU A 171 -13.59 14.50 2.81
N MET A 172 -14.84 14.90 3.10
CA MET A 172 -16.04 14.22 2.61
C MET A 172 -16.13 14.21 1.08
N ASP A 173 -15.75 15.32 0.45
CA ASP A 173 -15.78 15.48 -1.01
C ASP A 173 -14.45 15.06 -1.67
N SER A 174 -13.48 14.53 -0.91
CA SER A 174 -12.18 14.13 -1.44
C SER A 174 -12.24 12.76 -2.10
N ASN A 175 -11.47 12.57 -3.19
CA ASN A 175 -11.28 11.26 -3.79
C ASN A 175 -10.58 10.30 -2.80
N PRO A 176 -10.70 8.97 -2.97
CA PRO A 176 -9.89 8.03 -2.22
C PRO A 176 -8.40 8.36 -2.32
N ALA A 177 -7.64 7.99 -1.29
CA ALA A 177 -6.20 8.22 -1.28
C ALA A 177 -5.54 7.58 -2.51
N LEU A 178 -4.52 8.25 -3.06
CA LEU A 178 -3.72 7.67 -4.13
C LEU A 178 -2.92 6.48 -3.60
N PRO A 179 -2.76 5.40 -4.36
CA PRO A 179 -1.95 4.26 -3.93
C PRO A 179 -0.47 4.62 -3.90
N CYS A 180 0.21 4.28 -2.80
CA CYS A 180 1.66 4.34 -2.72
C CYS A 180 2.33 3.12 -3.38
N LEU A 181 1.56 2.05 -3.66
CA LEU A 181 2.05 0.81 -4.25
C LEU A 181 0.97 0.18 -5.13
N LEU A 182 1.32 -0.18 -6.36
CA LEU A 182 0.58 -1.07 -7.25
C LEU A 182 1.19 -2.47 -7.18
N ALA A 183 0.39 -3.45 -6.77
CA ALA A 183 0.77 -4.85 -6.67
C ALA A 183 0.10 -5.65 -7.80
N ALA A 184 0.87 -5.97 -8.84
CA ALA A 184 0.40 -6.67 -10.04
C ALA A 184 1.09 -8.04 -10.21
N PHE A 185 0.52 -8.89 -11.06
CA PHE A 185 1.10 -10.19 -11.40
C PHE A 185 2.01 -10.11 -12.62
N SER A 186 1.70 -9.24 -13.58
CA SER A 186 2.54 -8.93 -14.74
C SER A 186 2.44 -7.44 -15.11
N THR A 187 3.35 -6.96 -15.94
CA THR A 187 3.37 -5.54 -16.37
C THR A 187 2.19 -5.13 -17.25
N GLY A 188 1.39 -6.08 -17.72
CA GLY A 188 0.25 -5.82 -18.60
C GLY A 188 -0.92 -6.75 -18.30
N ASP A 189 -1.12 -7.08 -17.03
CA ASP A 189 -2.32 -7.79 -16.61
C ASP A 189 -3.51 -6.84 -16.44
N ALA A 190 -4.68 -7.42 -16.17
CA ALA A 190 -5.91 -6.67 -15.96
C ALA A 190 -5.86 -5.74 -14.73
N VAL A 191 -5.02 -6.03 -13.73
CA VAL A 191 -4.87 -5.17 -12.54
C VAL A 191 -4.21 -3.86 -12.93
N VAL A 192 -3.14 -3.91 -13.75
CA VAL A 192 -2.50 -2.71 -14.30
C VAL A 192 -3.48 -1.92 -15.16
N GLY A 193 -4.24 -2.59 -16.02
CA GLY A 193 -5.25 -1.93 -16.85
C GLY A 193 -6.31 -1.19 -16.02
N CYS A 194 -6.87 -1.83 -14.98
CA CYS A 194 -7.82 -1.19 -14.07
C CYS A 194 -7.21 0.01 -13.34
N PHE A 195 -5.95 -0.10 -12.91
CA PHE A 195 -5.24 0.99 -12.27
C PHE A 195 -5.03 2.18 -13.22
N ASP A 196 -4.58 1.94 -14.44
CA ASP A 196 -4.33 2.99 -15.43
C ASP A 196 -5.61 3.76 -15.77
N ASP A 197 -6.75 3.06 -15.82
CA ASP A 197 -8.06 3.69 -16.03
C ASP A 197 -8.50 4.54 -14.82
N GLU A 198 -8.31 4.05 -13.59
CA GLU A 198 -8.64 4.81 -12.37
C GLU A 198 -7.71 6.02 -12.19
N ALA A 199 -6.43 5.86 -12.51
CA ALA A 199 -5.43 6.92 -12.39
C ALA A 199 -5.73 8.14 -13.27
N GLN A 200 -6.45 7.97 -14.40
CA GLN A 200 -6.83 9.07 -15.27
C GLN A 200 -7.79 10.07 -14.62
N THR A 201 -8.63 9.61 -13.69
CA THR A 201 -9.64 10.44 -13.01
C THR A 201 -9.35 10.65 -11.52
N ALA A 202 -8.35 9.95 -10.96
CA ALA A 202 -8.01 9.99 -9.53
C ALA A 202 -7.70 11.40 -9.00
N MET A 203 -7.24 12.31 -9.87
CA MET A 203 -6.89 13.69 -9.54
C MET A 203 -7.91 14.74 -10.01
N GLU A 204 -9.10 14.33 -10.48
CA GLU A 204 -10.19 15.26 -10.81
C GLU A 204 -10.68 16.04 -9.59
N VAL A 205 -10.64 15.38 -8.42
CA VAL A 205 -10.85 15.99 -7.10
C VAL A 205 -9.63 15.68 -6.24
N THR A 206 -9.32 16.56 -5.29
CA THR A 206 -8.16 16.36 -4.41
C THR A 206 -8.32 15.04 -3.64
N PRO A 207 -7.34 14.11 -3.74
CA PRO A 207 -7.40 12.86 -3.01
C PRO A 207 -7.19 13.08 -1.51
N GLN A 208 -7.75 12.18 -0.71
CA GLN A 208 -7.50 12.13 0.72
C GLN A 208 -6.03 11.77 0.99
N PRO A 209 -5.42 12.32 2.04
CA PRO A 209 -4.08 11.92 2.40
C PRO A 209 -3.96 10.46 2.85
N ASN A 210 -2.85 9.81 2.52
CA ASN A 210 -2.58 8.44 2.94
C ASN A 210 -2.38 8.35 4.46
N VAL A 211 -1.56 9.23 5.04
CA VAL A 211 -1.35 9.26 6.50
C VAL A 211 -1.55 10.67 7.02
N ILE A 212 -2.40 10.81 8.03
CA ILE A 212 -2.61 12.06 8.76
C ILE A 212 -2.23 11.82 10.23
N ILE A 213 -1.24 12.54 10.73
CA ILE A 213 -0.82 12.48 12.14
C ILE A 213 -1.02 13.84 12.79
N PRO A 214 -2.05 14.00 13.66
CA PRO A 214 -2.28 15.25 14.36
C PRO A 214 -1.27 15.47 15.49
N LEU A 215 -0.77 16.69 15.57
CA LEU A 215 0.16 17.21 16.57
C LEU A 215 -0.50 18.36 17.32
N LYS A 216 -0.86 18.13 18.59
CA LYS A 216 -1.37 19.20 19.46
C LYS A 216 -0.19 19.96 20.06
N LEU A 217 0.05 21.18 19.62
CA LEU A 217 1.23 21.97 20.00
C LEU A 217 1.28 22.32 21.49
N CYS A 218 0.12 22.41 22.14
CA CYS A 218 0.02 22.62 23.59
C CYS A 218 0.29 21.35 24.42
N ASP A 219 0.39 20.18 23.78
CA ASP A 219 0.66 18.90 24.44
C ASP A 219 1.96 18.26 23.91
N PRO A 220 3.08 18.42 24.64
CA PRO A 220 4.35 17.78 24.27
C PRO A 220 4.27 16.26 24.14
N ALA A 221 3.32 15.59 24.83
CA ALA A 221 3.14 14.15 24.69
C ALA A 221 2.50 13.78 23.34
N SER A 222 1.53 14.57 22.87
CA SER A 222 0.98 14.47 21.51
C SER A 222 2.06 14.62 20.46
N VAL A 223 2.90 15.66 20.56
CA VAL A 223 3.99 15.89 19.60
C VAL A 223 4.96 14.71 19.56
N ARG A 224 5.44 14.24 20.73
CA ARG A 224 6.33 13.08 20.80
C ARG A 224 5.69 11.82 20.24
N LYS A 225 4.41 11.59 20.52
CA LYS A 225 3.68 10.43 19.99
C LYS A 225 3.55 10.51 18.47
N GLY A 226 3.26 11.69 17.92
CA GLY A 226 3.14 11.90 16.49
C GLY A 226 4.42 11.58 15.73
N PHE A 227 5.56 12.13 16.17
CA PHE A 227 6.86 11.80 15.56
C PHE A 227 7.28 10.34 15.76
N ARG A 228 6.89 9.72 16.88
CA ARG A 228 7.11 8.28 17.07
C ARG A 228 6.27 7.46 16.07
N THR A 229 5.02 7.83 15.83
CA THR A 229 4.17 7.19 14.82
C THR A 229 4.76 7.36 13.42
N LEU A 230 5.18 8.57 13.06
CA LEU A 230 5.88 8.82 11.79
C LEU A 230 7.12 7.95 11.66
N GLY A 231 7.92 7.82 12.73
CA GLY A 231 9.07 6.92 12.73
C GLY A 231 8.70 5.47 12.40
N VAL A 232 7.59 4.95 12.93
CA VAL A 232 7.08 3.61 12.59
C VAL A 232 6.64 3.52 11.13
N VAL A 233 5.98 4.55 10.59
CA VAL A 233 5.59 4.62 9.17
C VAL A 233 6.83 4.53 8.28
N CYS A 234 7.83 5.38 8.52
CA CYS A 234 9.08 5.37 7.78
C CYS A 234 9.80 4.02 7.89
N GLU A 235 9.87 3.42 9.07
CA GLU A 235 10.48 2.10 9.26
C GLU A 235 9.72 1.00 8.52
N ALA A 236 8.39 1.05 8.48
CA ALA A 236 7.56 0.10 7.76
C ALA A 236 7.79 0.20 6.25
N LEU A 237 7.78 1.41 5.69
CA LEU A 237 8.06 1.66 4.27
C LEU A 237 9.48 1.26 3.90
N ALA A 238 10.47 1.59 4.72
CA ALA A 238 11.85 1.16 4.52
C ALA A 238 11.99 -0.38 4.58
N SER A 239 11.23 -1.04 5.46
CA SER A 239 11.21 -2.50 5.55
C SER A 239 10.54 -3.15 4.34
N ALA A 240 9.47 -2.53 3.81
CA ALA A 240 8.83 -2.99 2.60
C ALA A 240 9.73 -2.81 1.38
N SER A 241 10.41 -1.67 1.25
CA SER A 241 11.40 -1.43 0.19
C SER A 241 12.49 -2.51 0.17
N ARG A 242 13.08 -2.82 1.34
CA ARG A 242 14.07 -3.92 1.46
C ARG A 242 13.49 -5.29 1.13
N LEU A 243 12.22 -5.52 1.45
CA LEU A 243 11.56 -6.78 1.13
C LEU A 243 11.31 -6.92 -0.37
N ILE A 244 10.90 -5.83 -1.04
CA ILE A 244 10.75 -5.75 -2.49
C ILE A 244 12.08 -6.03 -3.19
N ASP A 245 13.21 -5.51 -2.68
CA ASP A 245 14.56 -5.83 -3.20
C ASP A 245 14.92 -7.33 -3.09
N LEU A 246 14.24 -8.09 -2.22
CA LEU A 246 14.43 -9.54 -2.11
C LEU A 246 13.47 -10.32 -3.02
N MET A 247 12.43 -9.68 -3.54
CA MET A 247 11.40 -10.31 -4.37
C MET A 247 11.91 -10.49 -5.80
N PRO A 248 11.98 -11.71 -6.33
CA PRO A 248 12.41 -11.93 -7.71
C PRO A 248 11.52 -11.17 -8.70
N GLY A 249 12.14 -10.64 -9.76
CA GLY A 249 11.46 -9.89 -10.82
C GLY A 249 11.20 -8.42 -10.52
N ASN A 250 11.66 -7.91 -9.37
CA ASN A 250 11.51 -6.50 -8.98
C ASN A 250 12.82 -5.72 -9.06
N ASP A 251 13.75 -6.15 -9.91
CA ASP A 251 15.04 -5.46 -10.08
C ASP A 251 14.87 -4.09 -10.78
N GLU A 252 13.82 -3.95 -11.60
CA GLU A 252 13.39 -2.73 -12.25
C GLU A 252 12.38 -1.97 -11.33
N GLY A 253 12.29 -0.65 -11.44
CA GLY A 253 11.47 0.18 -10.53
C GLY A 253 12.23 0.73 -9.31
N VAL A 254 13.55 0.96 -9.47
CA VAL A 254 14.33 1.76 -8.53
C VAL A 254 14.29 3.22 -8.96
N ILE A 255 13.85 4.11 -8.08
CA ILE A 255 13.84 5.54 -8.37
C ILE A 255 15.27 6.08 -8.25
N THR A 256 15.79 6.65 -9.33
CA THR A 256 17.05 7.38 -9.34
C THR A 256 16.76 8.87 -9.52
N ARG A 257 16.82 9.66 -8.44
CA ARG A 257 16.79 11.11 -8.54
C ARG A 257 18.19 11.62 -8.92
N GLU A 258 18.32 12.29 -10.06
CA GLU A 258 19.52 13.08 -10.36
C GLU A 258 19.56 14.25 -9.37
N GLY A 259 20.68 14.40 -8.65
CA GLY A 259 20.86 15.37 -7.57
C GLY A 259 21.21 16.78 -8.03
#